data_AF-A0A2E3EDZ9-F1
#
_entry.id   AF-A0A2E3EDZ9-F1
#
_cell.length_a   1.000
_cell.length_b   1.000
_cell.length_c   1.000
_cell.angle_alpha   90.00
_cell.angle_beta   90.00
_cell.angle_gamma   90.00
#
_symmetry.space_group_name_H-M   'P 1'
#
loop_
_entity.id
_entity.type
_entity.pdbx_description
1 polymer ?
#
loop_
_entity_poly.entity_id
_entity_poly.type
_entity_poly.pdbx_seq_one_letter_code
_entity_poly.pdbx_strand_id
1 'polypeptide(L)'
;MIIAYIDARPLFFVLGIPIVILLTFLIRALIKSRVRTAKPFIVTLSLYVMLFAFFLYGPFIGQTRTREYKMSWEIMPADEVSETKVPRVIFSFIEFPEHFIGYDSSELAEYLRRSGKEEVNALIEITSDYGMVRGYSVLEIAGAKSWPNEWSFGGTNGSPQRGPWD
;
A
#
# COMPACT_ATOMS: atom_id res chain seq x y z
N MET A 1 -4.44 -4.75 -5.85
CA MET A 1 -3.95 -3.76 -4.87
C MET A 1 -5.15 -3.04 -4.31
N ILE A 2 -5.45 -3.20 -3.02
CA ILE A 2 -6.71 -2.71 -2.39
C ILE A 2 -6.59 -1.26 -1.87
N ILE A 3 -5.40 -0.67 -1.89
CA ILE A 3 -5.18 0.72 -1.46
C ILE A 3 -4.76 1.57 -2.66
N ALA A 4 -5.62 2.50 -3.08
CA ALA A 4 -5.30 3.48 -4.11
C ALA A 4 -4.39 4.56 -3.52
N TYR A 5 -3.07 4.42 -3.74
CA TYR A 5 -2.07 5.39 -3.30
C TYR A 5 -1.86 6.45 -4.38
N ILE A 6 -2.12 7.71 -4.06
CA ILE A 6 -1.71 8.84 -4.90
C ILE A 6 -0.24 9.14 -4.60
N ASP A 7 0.61 8.99 -5.60
CA ASP A 7 2.03 9.30 -5.45
C ASP A 7 2.28 10.81 -5.43
N ALA A 8 2.38 11.37 -4.23
CA ALA A 8 2.66 12.80 -4.01
C ALA A 8 4.15 13.17 -4.11
N ARG A 9 5.06 12.18 -4.24
CA ARG A 9 6.52 12.43 -4.28
C ARG A 9 6.92 13.41 -5.39
N PRO A 10 6.42 13.31 -6.63
CA PRO A 10 6.76 14.27 -7.68
C PRO A 10 6.35 15.71 -7.32
N LEU A 11 5.23 15.88 -6.62
CA LEU A 11 4.73 17.19 -6.21
C LEU A 11 5.63 17.80 -5.13
N PHE A 12 6.03 17.02 -4.13
CA PHE A 12 6.99 17.45 -3.12
C PHE A 12 8.37 17.79 -3.73
N PHE A 13 8.79 17.04 -4.76
CA PHE A 13 10.06 17.33 -5.45
C PHE A 13 10.06 18.74 -6.07
N VAL A 14 9.00 19.06 -6.82
CA VAL A 14 8.87 20.33 -7.53
C VAL A 14 8.75 21.50 -6.55
N LEU A 15 7.96 21.34 -5.48
CA LEU A 15 7.83 22.37 -4.44
C LEU A 15 9.10 22.57 -3.62
N GLY A 16 9.94 21.54 -3.45
CA GLY A 16 11.20 21.64 -2.71
C GLY A 16 12.27 22.47 -3.44
N ILE A 17 12.25 22.51 -4.78
CA ILE A 17 13.21 23.29 -5.57
C ILE A 17 13.22 24.79 -5.17
N PRO A 18 12.11 25.54 -5.26
CA PRO A 18 12.13 26.97 -4.88
C PRO A 18 12.51 27.19 -3.42
N ILE A 19 12.17 26.27 -2.51
CA ILE A 19 12.55 26.35 -1.09
C ILE A 19 14.07 26.25 -0.93
N VAL A 20 14.72 25.28 -1.60
CA VAL A 20 16.18 25.11 -1.56
C VAL A 20 16.89 26.33 -2.15
N ILE A 21 16.33 26.91 -3.22
CA ILE A 21 16.84 28.14 -3.84
C ILE A 21 16.77 29.31 -2.84
N LEU A 22 15.62 29.52 -2.20
CA LEU A 22 15.40 30.58 -1.22
C LEU A 22 16.31 30.43 0.00
N LEU A 23 16.43 29.21 0.55
CA LEU A 23 17.32 28.91 1.67
C LEU A 23 18.78 29.19 1.33
N THR A 24 19.23 28.79 0.14
CA THR A 24 20.61 29.05 -0.31
C THR A 24 20.88 30.55 -0.41
N PHE A 25 19.91 31.33 -0.89
CA PHE A 25 20.01 32.78 -0.94
C PHE A 25 20.05 33.41 0.46
N LEU A 26 19.19 32.95 1.37
CA LEU A 26 19.07 33.47 2.74
C LEU A 26 20.30 33.16 3.58
N ILE A 27 20.82 31.92 3.54
CA ILE A 27 22.06 31.51 4.20
C ILE A 27 23.22 32.38 3.73
N ARG A 28 23.28 32.66 2.42
CA ARG A 28 24.34 33.52 1.88
C ARG A 28 24.20 34.97 2.35
N ALA A 29 22.99 35.51 2.38
CA ALA A 29 22.73 36.86 2.87
C ALA A 29 23.20 37.02 4.33
N LEU A 30 22.98 36.00 5.16
CA LEU A 30 23.42 35.97 6.55
C LEU A 30 24.95 35.86 6.68
N ILE A 31 25.61 35.04 5.86
CA ILE A 31 27.06 34.78 5.98
C ILE A 31 27.92 35.88 5.29
N LYS A 32 27.32 36.86 4.59
CA LYS A 32 28.04 37.89 3.80
C LYS A 32 29.12 37.29 2.89
N SER A 33 28.86 36.11 2.35
CA SER A 33 29.86 35.34 1.60
C SER A 33 30.09 35.92 0.19
N ARG A 34 31.36 36.23 -0.09
CA ARG A 34 31.87 36.77 -1.38
C ARG A 34 32.13 35.69 -2.44
N VAL A 35 31.64 34.46 -2.23
CA VAL A 35 31.77 33.36 -3.20
C VAL A 35 30.87 33.62 -4.41
N ARG A 36 31.34 33.27 -5.62
CA ARG A 36 30.60 33.38 -6.89
C ARG A 36 29.25 32.65 -6.77
N THR A 37 28.15 33.34 -7.09
CA THR A 37 26.74 32.93 -6.96
C THR A 37 26.42 31.49 -7.38
N ALA A 38 27.01 31.02 -8.48
CA ALA A 38 26.60 29.75 -9.11
C ALA A 38 27.13 28.49 -8.42
N LYS A 39 28.32 28.54 -7.78
CA LYS A 39 28.94 27.35 -7.17
C LYS A 39 28.16 26.76 -5.98
N PRO A 40 27.76 27.54 -4.96
CA PRO A 40 27.01 27.00 -3.84
C PRO A 40 25.64 26.48 -4.27
N PHE A 41 25.00 27.17 -5.23
CA PHE A 41 23.70 26.78 -5.77
C PHE A 41 23.70 25.40 -6.41
N ILE A 42 24.71 25.11 -7.25
CA ILE A 42 24.84 23.81 -7.90
C ILE A 42 25.04 22.73 -6.83
N VAL A 43 25.91 22.97 -5.85
CA VAL A 43 26.17 21.99 -4.78
C VAL A 43 24.92 21.72 -3.94
N THR A 44 24.19 22.76 -3.53
CA THR A 44 22.96 22.60 -2.74
C THR A 44 21.85 21.91 -3.52
N LEU A 45 21.70 22.22 -4.81
CA LEU A 45 20.72 21.58 -5.66
C LEU A 45 21.08 20.10 -5.91
N SER A 46 22.35 19.81 -6.20
CA SER A 46 22.83 18.43 -6.36
C SER A 46 22.64 17.62 -5.09
N LEU A 47 22.94 18.19 -3.93
CA LEU A 47 22.71 17.55 -2.63
C LEU A 47 21.22 17.30 -2.40
N TYR A 48 20.36 18.28 -2.69
CA TYR A 48 18.91 18.12 -2.62
C TYR A 48 18.42 16.98 -3.51
N VAL A 49 18.81 16.94 -4.78
CA VAL A 49 18.40 15.87 -5.72
C VAL A 49 18.88 14.51 -5.21
N MET A 50 20.13 14.41 -4.74
CA MET A 50 20.69 13.15 -4.25
C MET A 50 19.96 12.65 -3.00
N LEU A 51 19.71 13.53 -2.03
CA LEU A 51 18.96 13.19 -0.82
C LEU A 51 17.52 12.83 -1.16
N PHE A 52 16.86 13.61 -2.03
CA PHE A 52 15.48 13.35 -2.43
C PHE A 52 15.35 11.99 -3.13
N ALA A 53 16.26 11.69 -4.07
CA ALA A 53 16.29 10.40 -4.74
C ALA A 53 16.54 9.25 -3.76
N PHE A 54 17.52 9.39 -2.87
CA PHE A 54 17.82 8.38 -1.86
C PHE A 54 16.64 8.14 -0.92
N PHE A 55 16.00 9.21 -0.44
CA PHE A 55 14.94 9.09 0.55
C PHE A 55 13.57 8.73 -0.04
N LEU A 56 13.27 9.06 -1.29
CA LEU A 56 11.92 8.82 -1.84
C LEU A 56 11.86 7.79 -2.96
N TYR A 57 13.03 7.35 -3.45
CA TYR A 57 13.17 6.31 -4.48
C TYR A 57 14.31 5.32 -4.17
N GLY A 58 14.90 5.39 -2.99
CA GLY A 58 16.01 4.53 -2.59
C GLY A 58 15.57 3.13 -2.11
N PRO A 59 16.50 2.38 -1.49
CA PRO A 59 16.36 0.94 -1.25
C PRO A 59 15.29 0.57 -0.21
N PHE A 60 14.75 1.55 0.51
CA PHE A 60 13.76 1.34 1.56
C PHE A 60 12.31 1.55 1.07
N ILE A 61 12.12 1.89 -0.21
CA ILE A 61 10.82 2.11 -0.82
C ILE A 61 10.41 0.87 -1.63
N GLY A 62 9.16 0.47 -1.50
CA GLY A 62 8.57 -0.63 -2.27
C GLY A 62 9.10 -2.00 -1.86
N GLN A 63 9.56 -2.15 -0.61
CA GLN A 63 10.02 -3.44 -0.12
C GLN A 63 8.83 -4.39 0.00
N THR A 64 8.90 -5.52 -0.70
CA THR A 64 7.87 -6.54 -0.67
C THR A 64 8.26 -7.69 0.25
N ARG A 65 7.29 -8.16 1.02
CA ARG A 65 7.40 -9.39 1.81
C ARG A 65 6.14 -10.21 1.60
N THR A 66 6.32 -11.49 1.32
CA THR A 66 5.21 -12.43 1.23
C THR A 66 5.00 -13.11 2.58
N ARG A 67 3.75 -13.21 3.02
CA ARG A 67 3.35 -13.96 4.21
C ARG A 67 2.08 -14.74 3.94
N GLU A 68 2.05 -15.96 4.46
CA GLU A 68 0.89 -16.82 4.43
C GLU A 68 0.04 -16.58 5.68
N TYR A 69 -1.27 -16.46 5.51
CA TYR A 69 -2.24 -16.29 6.58
C TYR A 69 -3.29 -17.37 6.48
N LYS A 70 -3.71 -17.89 7.63
CA LYS A 70 -4.95 -18.66 7.70
C LYS A 70 -6.14 -17.74 7.83
N MET A 71 -7.18 -18.05 7.08
CA MET A 71 -8.41 -17.28 7.03
C MET A 71 -9.62 -18.20 7.12
N SER A 72 -10.65 -17.76 7.83
CA SER A 72 -12.00 -18.29 7.67
C SER A 72 -12.70 -17.52 6.55
N TRP A 73 -13.73 -18.11 5.95
CA TRP A 73 -14.49 -17.46 4.90
C TRP A 73 -15.99 -17.63 5.07
N GLU A 74 -16.72 -16.64 4.58
CA GLU A 74 -18.17 -16.65 4.49
C GLU A 74 -18.62 -16.14 3.11
N ILE A 75 -19.76 -16.65 2.64
CA ILE A 75 -20.38 -16.21 1.39
C ILE A 75 -21.68 -15.50 1.75
N MET A 76 -21.72 -14.20 1.50
CA MET A 76 -22.96 -13.44 1.50
C MET A 76 -23.60 -13.57 0.11
N PRO A 77 -24.88 -14.01 0.04
CA PRO A 77 -25.58 -14.10 -1.23
C PRO A 77 -25.71 -12.71 -1.86
N ALA A 78 -25.85 -12.66 -3.19
CA ALA A 78 -26.18 -11.42 -3.87
C ALA A 78 -27.57 -10.97 -3.40
N ASP A 79 -27.65 -9.82 -2.73
CA ASP A 79 -28.92 -9.24 -2.32
C ASP A 79 -29.49 -8.41 -3.48
N GLU A 80 -30.77 -8.63 -3.83
CA GLU A 80 -31.49 -7.87 -4.86
C GLU A 80 -31.57 -6.36 -4.54
N VAL A 81 -31.38 -5.99 -3.28
CA VAL A 81 -31.39 -4.60 -2.79
C VAL A 81 -30.01 -3.93 -2.88
N SER A 82 -28.94 -4.72 -2.90
CA SER A 82 -27.59 -4.23 -3.09
C SER A 82 -27.28 -4.09 -4.58
N GLU A 83 -26.49 -3.08 -4.98
CA GLU A 83 -26.09 -2.91 -6.38
C GLU A 83 -25.24 -4.07 -6.93
N THR A 84 -24.88 -5.04 -6.08
CA THR A 84 -23.97 -6.14 -6.39
C THR A 84 -24.76 -7.37 -6.86
N LYS A 85 -24.64 -7.72 -8.14
CA LYS A 85 -25.34 -8.87 -8.75
C LYS A 85 -24.64 -10.20 -8.52
N VAL A 86 -23.43 -10.18 -7.97
CA VAL A 86 -22.59 -11.35 -7.71
C VAL A 86 -22.42 -11.58 -6.21
N PRO A 87 -22.25 -12.84 -5.76
CA PRO A 87 -22.07 -13.14 -4.35
C PRO A 87 -20.76 -12.52 -3.83
N ARG A 88 -20.82 -12.08 -2.57
CA ARG A 88 -19.70 -11.50 -1.86
C ARG A 88 -19.06 -12.55 -0.98
N VAL A 89 -17.76 -12.76 -1.19
CA VAL A 89 -16.94 -13.67 -0.39
C VAL A 89 -16.10 -12.83 0.56
N ILE A 90 -16.23 -13.06 1.86
CA ILE A 90 -15.47 -12.36 2.88
C ILE A 90 -14.54 -13.36 3.54
N PHE A 91 -13.26 -13.00 3.63
CA PHE A 91 -12.23 -13.74 4.33
C PHE A 91 -11.79 -12.96 5.57
N SER A 92 -11.90 -13.60 6.72
CA SER A 92 -11.47 -13.03 8.01
C SER A 92 -10.18 -13.69 8.45
N PHE A 93 -9.21 -12.89 8.90
CA PHE A 93 -7.92 -13.42 9.35
C PHE A 93 -8.10 -14.13 10.70
N ILE A 94 -7.61 -15.37 10.83
CA ILE A 94 -7.75 -16.12 12.09
C ILE A 94 -6.95 -15.47 13.23
N GLU A 95 -5.71 -15.05 12.94
CA GLU A 95 -4.84 -14.39 13.92
C GLU A 95 -5.26 -12.93 14.22
N PHE A 96 -6.07 -12.33 13.33
CA PHE A 96 -6.49 -10.93 13.39
C PHE A 96 -7.98 -10.83 13.02
N PRO A 97 -8.90 -11.37 13.85
CA PRO A 97 -10.31 -11.55 13.49
C PRO A 97 -11.05 -10.25 13.20
N GLU A 98 -10.53 -9.11 13.65
CA GLU A 98 -11.07 -7.79 13.34
C GLU A 98 -10.75 -7.33 11.91
N HIS A 99 -9.82 -7.99 11.22
CA HIS A 99 -9.43 -7.68 9.85
C HIS A 99 -10.11 -8.64 8.87
N PHE A 100 -10.53 -8.10 7.73
CA PHE A 100 -11.08 -8.91 6.65
C PHE A 100 -10.72 -8.35 5.28
N ILE A 101 -10.71 -9.24 4.30
CA ILE A 101 -10.65 -8.94 2.87
C ILE A 101 -11.87 -9.56 2.21
N GLY A 102 -12.38 -8.95 1.16
CA GLY A 102 -13.53 -9.48 0.46
C GLY A 102 -13.49 -9.23 -1.03
N TYR A 103 -14.22 -10.09 -1.74
CA TYR A 103 -14.29 -10.12 -3.18
C TYR A 103 -15.72 -10.38 -3.63
N ASP A 104 -16.17 -9.61 -4.59
CA ASP A 104 -17.44 -9.82 -5.25
C ASP A 104 -17.18 -10.74 -6.47
N SER A 105 -17.43 -12.05 -6.32
CA SER A 105 -17.06 -13.09 -7.30
C SER A 105 -17.87 -14.38 -7.16
N SER A 106 -18.61 -14.74 -8.23
CA SER A 106 -19.31 -16.03 -8.35
C SER A 106 -18.37 -17.22 -8.42
N GLU A 107 -17.27 -17.10 -9.17
CA GLU A 107 -16.33 -18.20 -9.38
C GLU A 107 -15.59 -18.56 -8.08
N LEU A 108 -15.16 -17.56 -7.31
CA LEU A 108 -14.50 -17.78 -6.03
C LEU A 108 -15.47 -18.42 -5.02
N ALA A 109 -16.73 -17.96 -4.99
CA ALA A 109 -17.77 -18.52 -4.14
C ALA A 109 -18.04 -20.01 -4.46
N GLU A 110 -18.16 -20.36 -5.75
CA GLU A 110 -18.30 -21.76 -6.17
C GLU A 110 -17.07 -22.59 -5.84
N TYR A 111 -15.87 -22.07 -6.07
CA TYR A 111 -14.62 -22.76 -5.78
C TYR A 111 -14.52 -23.14 -4.30
N LEU A 112 -14.82 -22.20 -3.40
CA LEU A 112 -14.79 -22.44 -1.95
C LEU A 112 -15.85 -23.46 -1.52
N ARG A 113 -17.08 -23.36 -2.04
CA ARG A 113 -18.14 -24.34 -1.78
C ARG A 113 -17.73 -25.76 -2.19
N ARG A 114 -17.06 -25.92 -3.34
CA ARG A 114 -16.55 -27.22 -3.79
C ARG A 114 -15.39 -27.74 -2.94
N SER A 115 -14.55 -26.84 -2.43
CA SER A 115 -13.41 -27.22 -1.59
C SER A 115 -13.85 -27.80 -0.24
N GLY A 116 -14.97 -27.30 0.30
CA GLY A 116 -15.56 -27.76 1.57
C GLY A 116 -14.69 -27.52 2.81
N LYS A 117 -13.59 -26.74 2.69
CA LYS A 117 -12.71 -26.42 3.83
C LYS A 117 -13.23 -25.18 4.55
N GLU A 118 -13.39 -25.25 5.87
CA GLU A 118 -13.79 -24.09 6.68
C GLU A 118 -12.68 -23.02 6.75
N GLU A 119 -11.42 -23.44 6.72
CA GLU A 119 -10.25 -22.58 6.73
C GLU A 119 -9.46 -22.70 5.44
N VAL A 120 -8.93 -21.57 4.98
CA VAL A 120 -8.11 -21.48 3.78
C VAL A 120 -6.83 -20.71 4.06
N ASN A 121 -5.77 -21.07 3.34
CA ASN A 121 -4.53 -20.31 3.36
C ASN A 121 -4.59 -19.23 2.28
N ALA A 122 -4.18 -18.02 2.63
CA ALA A 122 -4.01 -16.93 1.69
C ALA A 122 -2.54 -16.47 1.69
N LEU A 123 -1.95 -16.37 0.50
CA LEU A 123 -0.62 -15.84 0.31
C LEU A 123 -0.75 -14.36 -0.03
N ILE A 124 -0.24 -13.50 0.84
CA ILE A 124 -0.36 -12.04 0.70
C ILE A 124 1.04 -11.43 0.57
N GLU A 125 1.22 -10.62 -0.47
CA GLU A 125 2.36 -9.73 -0.61
C GLU A 125 2.06 -8.41 0.08
N ILE A 126 2.92 -8.02 1.01
CA ILE A 126 2.86 -6.76 1.73
C ILE A 126 3.96 -5.87 1.18
N THR A 127 3.59 -4.68 0.74
CA THR A 127 4.52 -3.64 0.29
C THR A 127 4.71 -2.62 1.40
N SER A 128 5.97 -2.30 1.72
CA SER A 128 6.34 -1.34 2.75
C SER A 128 7.33 -0.30 2.23
N ASP A 129 7.22 0.90 2.79
CA ASP A 129 8.12 2.03 2.59
C ASP A 129 8.69 2.39 3.97
N TYR A 130 10.01 2.33 4.15
CA TYR A 130 10.68 2.56 5.45
C TYR A 130 10.19 1.66 6.60
N GLY A 131 9.81 0.42 6.28
CA GLY A 131 9.24 -0.51 7.26
C GLY A 131 7.78 -0.21 7.63
N MET A 132 7.19 0.86 7.09
CA MET A 132 5.77 1.17 7.24
C MET A 132 4.99 0.54 6.09
N VAL A 133 3.89 -0.17 6.40
CA VAL A 133 3.09 -0.81 5.36
C VAL A 133 2.37 0.24 4.51
N ARG A 134 2.59 0.16 3.20
CA ARG A 134 1.94 0.99 2.17
C ARG A 134 0.71 0.32 1.59
N GLY A 135 0.72 -1.01 1.53
CA GLY A 135 -0.41 -1.78 1.05
C GLY A 135 -0.09 -3.24 0.85
N TYR A 136 -1.05 -3.97 0.32
CA TYR A 136 -0.93 -5.39 0.10
C TYR A 136 -1.64 -5.83 -1.18
N SER A 137 -1.23 -7.00 -1.67
CA SER A 137 -1.85 -7.72 -2.77
C SER A 137 -1.99 -9.18 -2.39
N VAL A 138 -3.19 -9.73 -2.59
CA VAL A 138 -3.41 -11.15 -2.37
C VAL A 138 -2.98 -11.89 -3.63
N LEU A 139 -1.99 -12.76 -3.49
CA LEU A 139 -1.39 -13.52 -4.58
C LEU A 139 -2.08 -14.87 -4.77
N GLU A 140 -2.57 -15.46 -3.69
CA GLU A 140 -3.21 -16.77 -3.71
C GLU A 140 -4.23 -16.88 -2.58
N ILE A 141 -5.37 -17.51 -2.84
CA ILE A 141 -6.34 -17.91 -1.80
C ILE A 141 -6.72 -19.37 -2.07
N ALA A 142 -6.58 -20.21 -1.04
CA ALA A 142 -6.98 -21.61 -1.07
C ALA A 142 -6.34 -22.44 -2.22
N GLY A 143 -5.20 -22.00 -2.78
CA GLY A 143 -4.58 -22.62 -3.96
C GLY A 143 -4.89 -21.92 -5.29
N ALA A 144 -5.88 -21.02 -5.32
CA ALA A 144 -6.23 -20.24 -6.51
C ALA A 144 -5.38 -18.96 -6.58
N LYS A 145 -4.66 -18.75 -7.68
CA LYS A 145 -3.75 -17.60 -7.88
C LYS A 145 -4.39 -16.38 -8.53
N SER A 146 -5.52 -16.58 -9.19
CA SER A 146 -6.28 -15.54 -9.87
C SER A 146 -7.71 -16.01 -9.97
N TRP A 147 -8.64 -15.08 -9.79
CA TRP A 147 -10.07 -15.31 -9.94
C TRP A 147 -10.69 -14.02 -10.49
N PRO A 148 -11.65 -14.12 -11.42
CA PRO A 148 -12.46 -12.99 -11.81
C PRO A 148 -13.20 -12.42 -10.60
N ASN A 149 -13.14 -11.12 -10.41
CA ASN A 149 -13.94 -10.40 -9.43
C ASN A 149 -14.41 -9.07 -10.04
N GLU A 150 -15.57 -8.60 -9.61
CA GLU A 150 -16.08 -7.28 -9.98
C GLU A 150 -15.47 -6.21 -9.10
N TRP A 151 -15.26 -6.55 -7.82
CA TRP A 151 -14.74 -5.65 -6.83
C TRP A 151 -13.94 -6.42 -5.76
N SER A 152 -12.95 -5.73 -5.19
CA SER A 152 -12.20 -6.21 -4.03
C SER A 152 -12.17 -5.11 -2.98
N PHE A 153 -12.36 -5.49 -1.72
CA PHE A 153 -12.34 -4.57 -0.59
C PHE A 153 -11.60 -5.19 0.59
N GLY A 154 -11.18 -4.34 1.52
CA GLY A 154 -10.59 -4.75 2.77
C GLY A 154 -11.04 -3.78 3.86
N GLY A 155 -11.15 -4.28 5.08
CA GLY A 155 -11.69 -3.51 6.17
C GLY A 155 -11.22 -3.98 7.52
N THR A 156 -11.60 -3.19 8.52
CA THR A 156 -11.42 -3.52 9.93
C THR A 156 -12.74 -3.30 10.64
N ASN A 157 -13.07 -4.20 11.55
CA ASN A 157 -14.19 -4.07 12.46
C ASN A 157 -13.69 -3.48 13.78
N GLY A 158 -14.27 -2.38 14.22
CA GLY A 158 -13.90 -1.72 15.48
C GLY A 158 -12.57 -0.96 15.41
N SER A 159 -11.74 -1.10 16.44
CA SER A 159 -10.45 -0.38 16.56
C SER A 159 -9.36 -1.31 17.09
N PRO A 160 -8.89 -2.26 16.26
CA PRO A 160 -7.90 -3.24 16.68
C PRO A 160 -6.55 -2.58 17.00
N GLN A 161 -5.86 -3.08 18.02
CA GLN A 161 -4.53 -2.57 18.41
C GLN A 161 -3.39 -3.12 17.55
N ARG A 162 -3.64 -4.24 16.86
CA ARG A 162 -2.68 -4.91 15.97
C ARG A 162 -3.37 -5.35 14.69
N GLY A 163 -2.62 -5.41 13.61
CA GLY A 163 -3.10 -5.89 12.32
C GLY A 163 -2.19 -6.95 11.70
N PRO A 164 -2.67 -7.64 10.65
CA PRO A 164 -1.86 -8.62 9.92
C PRO A 164 -0.62 -8.01 9.28
N TRP A 165 -0.60 -6.67 9.17
CA TRP A 165 0.45 -5.88 8.54
C TRP A 165 1.61 -5.53 9.49
N ASP A 166 1.46 -5.79 10.79
CA ASP A 166 2.50 -5.51 11.80
C ASP A 166 3.68 -6.50 11.75
#